data_AF-A0A934UJK2-F1
#
_entry.id   AF-A0A934UJK2-F1
#
_cell.length_a   1.000
_cell.length_b   1.000
_cell.length_c   1.000
_cell.angle_alpha   90.00
_cell.angle_beta   90.00
_cell.angle_gamma   90.00
#
_symmetry.space_group_name_H-M   'P 1'
#
loop_
_entity.id
_entity.type
_entity.pdbx_description
1 polymer ?
#
loop_
_entity_poly.entity_id
_entity_poly.type
_entity_poly.pdbx_seq_one_letter_code
_entity_poly.pdbx_strand_id
1 'polypeptide(L)'
;MKILKKIVLTFLVVLVLTALGGYIYFDRKFTPDENYLAIENESGFIPLTWLGKEKNVLLLPIYFEGDSTNYYLQFDTGSPYTVFYSESIKNISQISVNEKIAKTSFYIGKTKVISDKFKIYNQGNNKDDLSLKIIGTIGADILENRKTIINFKENYIALNLAKTPSQFQTKLFDFKFKKRKIIFKGLLKDKEESFLFDSGTSAYELLTNKEVWTDLKLPNSKIDIEKSQSWDKVLTTYTTNCNQKIQFQNQEITLNKVTYVEGFSQVQYAMMKFSGMTGMLGNKIFLNNTLYFDCTQNKMGIE
;
A
#
# COMPACT_ATOMS: atom_id res chain seq x y z
N MET A 1 -0.59 -25.86 -48.74
CA MET A 1 -1.13 -24.63 -48.11
C MET A 1 -2.30 -24.86 -47.13
N LYS A 2 -3.35 -25.62 -47.46
CA LYS A 2 -4.53 -25.79 -46.56
C LYS A 2 -4.21 -26.47 -45.22
N ILE A 3 -3.33 -27.48 -45.22
CA ILE A 3 -2.92 -28.22 -44.00
C ILE A 3 -2.09 -27.33 -43.07
N LEU A 4 -1.10 -26.60 -43.60
CA LEU A 4 -0.30 -25.65 -42.84
C LEU A 4 -1.16 -24.55 -42.20
N LYS A 5 -2.14 -24.01 -42.93
CA LYS A 5 -3.11 -23.04 -42.39
C LYS A 5 -3.92 -23.60 -41.23
N LYS A 6 -4.35 -24.87 -41.30
CA LYS A 6 -5.06 -25.54 -40.21
C LYS A 6 -4.17 -25.74 -38.99
N ILE A 7 -2.93 -26.19 -39.18
CA ILE A 7 -1.95 -26.38 -38.09
C ILE A 7 -1.67 -25.06 -37.38
N VAL A 8 -1.41 -23.99 -38.13
CA VAL A 8 -1.18 -22.64 -37.57
C VAL A 8 -2.40 -22.14 -36.81
N LEU A 9 -3.61 -22.32 -37.37
CA LEU A 9 -4.85 -21.92 -36.70
C LEU A 9 -5.07 -22.71 -35.40
N THR A 10 -4.86 -24.02 -35.40
CA THR A 10 -4.96 -24.86 -34.20
C THR A 10 -3.94 -24.44 -33.14
N PHE A 11 -2.69 -24.19 -33.53
CA PHE A 11 -1.66 -23.70 -32.62
C PHE A 11 -2.04 -22.33 -32.02
N LEU A 12 -2.55 -21.42 -32.84
CA LEU A 12 -2.98 -20.10 -32.39
C LEU A 12 -4.17 -20.20 -31.41
N VAL A 13 -5.13 -21.08 -31.66
CA VAL A 13 -6.24 -21.34 -30.75
C VAL A 13 -5.74 -21.89 -29.41
N VAL A 14 -4.84 -22.87 -29.42
CA VAL A 14 -4.24 -23.43 -28.19
C VAL A 14 -3.43 -22.36 -27.43
N LEU A 15 -2.69 -21.51 -28.14
CA LEU A 15 -1.92 -20.41 -27.55
C LEU A 15 -2.85 -19.37 -26.89
N VAL A 16 -3.94 -18.99 -27.55
CA VAL A 16 -4.93 -18.07 -26.99
C VAL A 16 -5.61 -18.68 -25.76
N LEU A 17 -5.98 -19.97 -25.81
CA LEU A 17 -6.62 -20.65 -24.68
C LEU A 17 -5.67 -20.81 -23.48
N THR A 18 -4.39 -21.11 -23.72
CA THR A 18 -3.38 -21.20 -22.65
C THR A 18 -3.06 -19.82 -22.07
N ALA A 19 -2.97 -18.77 -22.89
CA ALA A 19 -2.82 -17.40 -22.43
C ALA A 19 -4.02 -16.94 -21.59
N LEU A 20 -5.26 -17.25 -22.04
CA LEU A 20 -6.49 -16.90 -21.33
C LEU A 20 -6.62 -17.69 -20.03
N GLY A 21 -6.36 -19.00 -20.05
CA GLY A 21 -6.37 -19.84 -18.86
C GLY A 21 -5.31 -19.42 -17.84
N GLY A 22 -4.10 -19.08 -18.32
CA GLY A 22 -3.03 -18.52 -17.51
C GLY A 22 -3.43 -17.17 -16.90
N TYR A 23 -4.00 -16.27 -17.69
CA TYR A 23 -4.50 -14.98 -17.22
C TYR A 23 -5.55 -15.16 -16.11
N ILE A 24 -6.56 -16.01 -16.31
CA ILE A 24 -7.61 -16.28 -15.32
C ILE A 24 -7.01 -16.86 -14.03
N TYR A 25 -6.08 -17.81 -14.16
CA TYR A 25 -5.41 -18.43 -13.01
C TYR A 25 -4.63 -17.39 -12.20
N PHE A 26 -3.79 -16.57 -12.84
CA PHE A 26 -3.03 -15.53 -12.15
C PHE A 26 -3.92 -14.43 -11.58
N ASP A 27 -4.96 -14.03 -12.33
CA ASP A 27 -5.92 -13.02 -11.87
C ASP A 27 -6.59 -13.48 -10.57
N ARG A 28 -7.05 -14.74 -10.51
CA ARG A 28 -7.61 -15.34 -9.29
C ARG A 28 -6.59 -15.46 -8.17
N LYS A 29 -5.38 -15.98 -8.46
CA LYS A 29 -4.32 -16.17 -7.46
C LYS A 29 -3.91 -14.87 -6.76
N PHE A 30 -3.97 -13.75 -7.46
CA PHE A 30 -3.63 -12.42 -6.91
C PHE A 30 -4.86 -11.57 -6.54
N THR A 31 -6.07 -12.10 -6.70
CA THR A 31 -7.28 -11.45 -6.18
C THR A 31 -7.39 -11.77 -4.71
N PRO A 32 -7.48 -10.75 -3.83
CA PRO A 32 -7.68 -11.02 -2.43
C PRO A 32 -9.07 -11.63 -2.18
N ASP A 33 -9.16 -12.49 -1.16
CA ASP A 33 -10.41 -13.03 -0.63
C ASP A 33 -11.33 -11.89 -0.18
N GLU A 34 -12.62 -12.17 0.02
CA GLU A 34 -13.58 -11.19 0.53
C GLU A 34 -13.13 -10.52 1.83
N ASN A 35 -13.56 -9.27 2.03
CA ASN A 35 -13.19 -8.51 3.21
C ASN A 35 -13.86 -9.12 4.44
N TYR A 36 -13.06 -9.53 5.41
CA TYR A 36 -13.51 -10.17 6.64
C TYR A 36 -13.55 -9.22 7.85
N LEU A 37 -13.38 -7.91 7.62
CA LEU A 37 -13.45 -6.89 8.66
C LEU A 37 -14.88 -6.35 8.81
N ALA A 38 -15.46 -6.53 10.00
CA ALA A 38 -16.61 -5.75 10.45
C ALA A 38 -16.09 -4.48 11.14
N ILE A 39 -16.57 -3.32 10.68
CA ILE A 39 -16.11 -2.00 11.13
C ILE A 39 -17.30 -1.19 11.63
N GLU A 40 -17.17 -0.63 12.82
CA GLU A 40 -18.20 0.19 13.46
C GLU A 40 -17.64 1.56 13.84
N ASN A 41 -18.50 2.59 13.74
CA ASN A 41 -18.23 3.98 14.12
C ASN A 41 -17.14 4.69 13.30
N GLU A 42 -17.22 6.03 13.24
CA GLU A 42 -16.11 6.86 12.78
C GLU A 42 -14.99 6.86 13.81
N SER A 43 -13.72 6.95 13.39
CA SER A 43 -12.61 6.86 14.34
C SER A 43 -12.39 8.14 15.15
N GLY A 44 -12.87 9.28 14.64
CA GLY A 44 -12.32 10.59 14.99
C GLY A 44 -10.87 10.74 14.51
N PHE A 45 -10.17 11.77 14.96
CA PHE A 45 -8.77 12.01 14.59
C PHE A 45 -7.84 11.11 15.42
N ILE A 46 -7.12 10.23 14.74
CA ILE A 46 -6.11 9.34 15.31
C ILE A 46 -4.73 9.93 14.97
N PRO A 47 -3.88 10.24 15.95
CA PRO A 47 -2.53 10.74 15.67
C PRO A 47 -1.68 9.68 14.98
N LEU A 48 -0.94 10.09 13.96
CA LEU A 48 0.00 9.22 13.25
C LEU A 48 1.30 9.10 14.07
N THR A 49 1.74 7.88 14.33
CA THR A 49 3.06 7.61 14.94
C THR A 49 4.03 7.16 13.86
N TRP A 50 5.21 7.78 13.82
CA TRP A 50 6.25 7.44 12.84
C TRP A 50 7.42 6.76 13.52
N LEU A 51 7.91 5.67 12.93
CA LEU A 51 9.14 5.01 13.34
C LEU A 51 10.23 5.19 12.27
N GLY A 52 11.47 5.39 12.73
CA GLY A 52 12.64 5.61 11.87
C GLY A 52 12.92 7.09 11.60
N LYS A 53 14.19 7.42 11.36
CA LYS A 53 14.67 8.81 11.18
C LYS A 53 14.00 9.54 10.01
N GLU A 54 13.62 8.81 8.96
CA GLU A 54 13.04 9.33 7.73
C GLU A 54 11.52 9.07 7.63
N LYS A 55 10.83 8.84 8.76
CA LYS A 55 9.40 8.50 8.80
C LYS A 55 9.10 7.23 7.98
N ASN A 56 9.87 6.18 8.24
CA ASN A 56 9.91 4.96 7.41
C ASN A 56 8.71 4.03 7.62
N VAL A 57 8.09 4.09 8.79
CA VAL A 57 6.96 3.23 9.14
C VAL A 57 5.88 4.08 9.77
N LEU A 58 4.68 4.01 9.18
CA LEU A 58 3.48 4.67 9.69
C LEU A 58 2.72 3.69 10.60
N LEU A 59 2.54 4.07 11.86
CA LEU A 59 1.91 3.25 12.89
C LEU A 59 0.60 3.90 13.36
N LEU A 60 -0.42 3.07 13.55
CA LEU A 60 -1.67 3.45 14.20
C LEU A 60 -1.76 2.79 15.57
N PRO A 61 -2.04 3.57 16.64
CA PRO A 61 -2.31 3.00 17.94
C PRO A 61 -3.63 2.24 17.92
N ILE A 62 -3.64 1.08 18.58
CA ILE A 62 -4.85 0.29 18.79
C ILE A 62 -5.03 -0.02 20.27
N TYR A 63 -6.29 -0.27 20.64
CA TYR A 63 -6.69 -0.57 22.02
C TYR A 63 -7.58 -1.80 22.06
N PHE A 64 -7.35 -2.66 23.04
CA PHE A 64 -8.27 -3.74 23.36
C PHE A 64 -9.15 -3.34 24.55
N GLU A 65 -10.38 -3.83 24.56
CA GLU A 65 -11.29 -3.56 25.67
C GLU A 65 -10.74 -4.16 26.98
N GLY A 66 -10.70 -3.34 28.04
CA GLY A 66 -10.13 -3.74 29.33
C GLY A 66 -8.60 -3.84 29.37
N ASP A 67 -7.88 -3.35 28.34
CA ASP A 67 -6.41 -3.28 28.31
C ASP A 67 -5.94 -1.83 28.21
N SER A 68 -5.01 -1.43 29.08
CA SER A 68 -4.38 -0.10 29.06
C SER A 68 -3.08 -0.06 28.25
N THR A 69 -2.64 -1.19 27.70
CA THR A 69 -1.43 -1.30 26.89
C THR A 69 -1.61 -0.61 25.54
N ASN A 70 -0.63 0.22 25.17
CA ASN A 70 -0.56 0.78 23.82
C ASN A 70 0.05 -0.23 22.85
N TYR A 71 -0.77 -0.73 21.93
CA TYR A 71 -0.33 -1.56 20.82
C TYR A 71 -0.36 -0.76 19.52
N TYR A 72 0.42 -1.20 18.53
CA TYR A 72 0.49 -0.54 17.23
C TYR A 72 0.35 -1.55 16.10
N LEU A 73 -0.33 -1.11 15.04
CA LEU A 73 -0.33 -1.76 13.73
C LEU A 73 0.33 -0.83 12.72
N GLN A 74 1.16 -1.39 11.83
CA GLN A 74 1.66 -0.64 10.68
C GLN A 74 0.53 -0.39 9.69
N PHE A 75 0.29 0.87 9.32
CA PHE A 75 -0.65 1.22 8.25
C PHE A 75 0.01 1.05 6.90
N ASP A 76 -0.41 0.03 6.17
CA ASP A 76 0.23 -0.41 4.92
C ASP A 76 -0.82 -0.68 3.83
N THR A 77 -1.04 0.31 2.96
CA THR A 77 -1.93 0.16 1.80
C THR A 77 -1.36 -0.73 0.69
N GLY A 78 -0.08 -1.11 0.77
CA GLY A 78 0.53 -2.15 -0.06
C GLY A 78 0.10 -3.56 0.35
N SER A 79 -0.31 -3.75 1.60
CA SER A 79 -0.91 -4.99 2.08
C SER A 79 -2.43 -5.03 1.81
N PRO A 80 -2.96 -6.06 1.13
CA PRO A 80 -4.40 -6.21 0.93
C PRO A 80 -5.15 -6.72 2.17
N TYR A 81 -4.45 -7.03 3.26
CA TYR A 81 -5.05 -7.63 4.45
C TYR A 81 -4.50 -7.01 5.73
N THR A 82 -5.37 -6.91 6.72
CA THR A 82 -5.01 -6.75 8.12
C THR A 82 -4.56 -8.10 8.67
N VAL A 83 -3.35 -8.12 9.24
CA VAL A 83 -2.67 -9.33 9.72
C VAL A 83 -2.00 -9.09 11.06
N PHE A 84 -1.82 -10.16 11.83
CA PHE A 84 -1.05 -10.15 13.08
C PHE A 84 0.26 -10.93 12.95
N TYR A 85 1.25 -10.53 13.75
CA TYR A 85 2.55 -11.18 13.85
C TYR A 85 2.54 -12.21 14.98
N SER A 86 2.81 -13.47 14.65
CA SER A 86 2.61 -14.63 15.53
C SER A 86 3.28 -14.47 16.90
N GLU A 87 4.53 -14.00 16.93
CA GLU A 87 5.28 -13.83 18.18
C GLU A 87 4.74 -12.66 19.01
N SER A 88 4.34 -11.57 18.35
CA SER A 88 3.90 -10.34 19.01
C SER A 88 2.54 -10.45 19.69
N ILE A 89 1.70 -11.41 19.30
CA ILE A 89 0.33 -11.58 19.84
C ILE A 89 0.18 -12.68 20.89
N LYS A 90 1.22 -13.50 21.14
CA LYS A 90 1.11 -14.71 22.00
C LYS A 90 0.53 -14.45 23.38
N ASN A 91 0.83 -13.28 23.96
CA ASN A 91 0.51 -12.94 25.35
C ASN A 91 -0.60 -11.88 25.46
N ILE A 92 -1.39 -11.66 24.40
CA ILE A 92 -2.51 -10.70 24.40
C ILE A 92 -3.81 -11.47 24.65
N SER A 93 -4.39 -11.34 25.83
CA SER A 93 -5.54 -12.15 26.27
C SER A 93 -6.81 -11.93 25.47
N GLN A 94 -6.95 -10.78 24.81
CA GLN A 94 -8.09 -10.43 23.96
C GLN A 94 -8.00 -11.04 22.54
N ILE A 95 -6.92 -11.74 22.22
CA ILE A 95 -6.73 -12.40 20.93
C ILE A 95 -6.81 -13.91 21.12
N SER A 96 -7.82 -14.52 20.52
CA SER A 96 -7.92 -15.98 20.43
C SER A 96 -7.24 -16.45 19.13
N VAL A 97 -6.26 -17.34 19.25
CA VAL A 97 -5.51 -17.87 18.11
C VAL A 97 -5.91 -19.31 17.83
N ASN A 98 -6.24 -19.61 16.57
CA ASN A 98 -6.43 -20.97 16.07
C ASN A 98 -5.61 -21.14 14.77
N GLU A 99 -4.55 -21.95 14.86
CA GLU A 99 -3.59 -22.16 13.76
C GLU A 99 -3.04 -20.84 13.17
N LYS A 100 -3.50 -20.47 11.97
CA LYS A 100 -3.06 -19.27 11.22
C LYS A 100 -4.07 -18.14 11.26
N ILE A 101 -5.08 -18.25 12.12
CA ILE A 101 -6.17 -17.29 12.23
C ILE A 101 -6.26 -16.76 13.67
N ALA A 102 -6.44 -15.46 13.79
CA ALA A 102 -6.76 -14.77 15.04
C ALA A 102 -8.20 -14.26 15.00
N LYS A 103 -8.90 -14.43 16.13
CA LYS A 103 -10.21 -13.86 16.41
C LYS A 103 -10.08 -12.83 17.51
N THR A 104 -10.49 -11.60 17.22
CA THR A 104 -10.45 -10.50 18.20
C THR A 104 -11.31 -9.33 17.75
N SER A 105 -11.45 -8.35 18.65
CA SER A 105 -11.89 -7.00 18.31
C SER A 105 -11.00 -5.98 19.00
N PHE A 106 -10.67 -4.91 18.30
CA PHE A 106 -9.87 -3.80 18.83
C PHE A 106 -10.41 -2.46 18.32
N TYR A 107 -9.95 -1.38 18.94
CA TYR A 107 -10.30 -0.02 18.57
C TYR A 107 -9.12 0.68 17.92
N ILE A 108 -9.38 1.43 16.86
CA ILE A 108 -8.47 2.46 16.33
C ILE A 108 -9.18 3.80 16.49
N GLY A 109 -8.71 4.62 17.43
CA GLY A 109 -9.52 5.75 17.92
C GLY A 109 -10.86 5.24 18.43
N LYS A 110 -11.97 5.74 17.88
CA LYS A 110 -13.34 5.32 18.22
C LYS A 110 -13.89 4.20 17.31
N THR A 111 -13.18 3.85 16.24
CA THR A 111 -13.63 2.82 15.30
C THR A 111 -13.34 1.45 15.89
N LYS A 112 -14.35 0.59 15.98
CA LYS A 112 -14.20 -0.81 16.38
C LYS A 112 -13.94 -1.66 15.14
N VAL A 113 -12.89 -2.47 15.18
CA VAL A 113 -12.48 -3.42 14.13
C VAL A 113 -12.68 -4.82 14.69
N ILE A 114 -13.46 -5.64 14.00
CA ILE A 114 -13.84 -6.98 14.45
C ILE A 114 -13.56 -7.97 13.31
N SER A 115 -12.94 -9.11 13.65
CA SER A 115 -12.91 -10.27 12.76
C SER A 115 -12.64 -11.55 13.55
N ASP A 116 -13.14 -12.66 13.03
CA ASP A 116 -12.79 -14.02 13.43
C ASP A 116 -11.75 -14.66 12.49
N LYS A 117 -11.23 -13.90 11.52
CA LYS A 117 -10.43 -14.38 10.38
C LYS A 117 -9.15 -13.58 10.13
N PHE A 118 -8.65 -12.84 11.12
CA PHE A 118 -7.37 -12.13 10.94
C PHE A 118 -6.26 -13.13 10.63
N LYS A 119 -5.56 -12.93 9.51
CA LYS A 119 -4.46 -13.82 9.13
C LYS A 119 -3.28 -13.60 10.07
N ILE A 120 -2.61 -14.68 10.46
CA ILE A 120 -1.39 -14.64 11.27
C ILE A 120 -0.20 -14.95 10.35
N TYR A 121 0.79 -14.08 10.36
CA TYR A 121 2.06 -14.31 9.72
C TYR A 121 3.12 -14.68 10.74
N ASN A 122 3.92 -15.70 10.39
CA ASN A 122 5.07 -16.15 11.17
C ASN A 122 6.20 -15.12 11.03
N GLN A 123 6.03 -14.00 11.71
CA GLN A 123 6.93 -12.87 11.76
C GLN A 123 6.89 -12.30 13.18
N GLY A 124 7.97 -11.63 13.56
CA GLY A 124 8.16 -11.05 14.88
C GLY A 124 9.57 -11.37 15.35
N ASN A 125 10.34 -10.34 15.69
CA ASN A 125 11.58 -10.54 16.42
C ASN A 125 11.21 -10.65 17.91
N ASN A 126 11.70 -11.68 18.60
CA ASN A 126 11.82 -11.71 20.07
C ASN A 126 12.85 -10.68 20.57
N LYS A 127 13.00 -9.54 19.88
CA LYS A 127 13.80 -8.44 20.36
C LYS A 127 12.88 -7.63 21.23
N ASP A 128 12.90 -7.92 22.53
CA ASP A 128 12.32 -7.14 23.64
C ASP A 128 12.82 -5.68 23.69
N ASP A 129 13.50 -5.19 22.66
CA ASP A 129 14.25 -3.94 22.58
C ASP A 129 13.60 -2.90 21.64
N LEU A 130 12.41 -3.18 21.11
CA LEU A 130 11.59 -2.16 20.46
C LEU A 130 10.67 -1.52 21.52
N SER A 131 10.85 -0.22 21.76
CA SER A 131 10.03 0.55 22.70
C SER A 131 8.53 0.57 22.36
N LEU A 132 8.16 0.23 21.13
CA LEU A 132 6.79 0.17 20.65
C LEU A 132 6.34 -1.28 20.41
N LYS A 133 5.20 -1.66 20.98
CA LYS A 133 4.57 -2.97 20.80
C LYS A 133 3.85 -3.04 19.44
N ILE A 134 4.61 -3.28 18.38
CA ILE A 134 4.07 -3.47 17.03
C ILE A 134 3.64 -4.93 16.87
N ILE A 135 2.34 -5.16 16.68
CA ILE A 135 1.76 -6.50 16.72
C ILE A 135 1.25 -7.00 15.36
N GLY A 136 1.38 -6.19 14.32
CA GLY A 136 0.91 -6.56 12.99
C GLY A 136 0.85 -5.37 12.02
N THR A 137 0.05 -5.57 10.98
CA THR A 137 -0.19 -4.61 9.90
C THR A 137 -1.68 -4.45 9.69
N ILE A 138 -2.15 -3.22 9.58
CA ILE A 138 -3.50 -2.88 9.11
C ILE A 138 -3.41 -2.58 7.61
N GLY A 139 -4.05 -3.42 6.81
CA GLY A 139 -3.99 -3.38 5.35
C GLY A 139 -5.03 -2.48 4.73
N ALA A 140 -5.06 -2.43 3.40
CA ALA A 140 -6.05 -1.68 2.63
C ALA A 140 -7.49 -2.22 2.76
N ASP A 141 -7.71 -3.41 3.33
CA ASP A 141 -9.04 -3.94 3.67
C ASP A 141 -9.80 -3.04 4.68
N ILE A 142 -9.09 -2.25 5.49
CA ILE A 142 -9.71 -1.24 6.35
C ILE A 142 -10.38 -0.11 5.55
N LEU A 143 -9.97 0.12 4.31
CA LEU A 143 -10.47 1.21 3.45
C LEU A 143 -11.61 0.78 2.53
N GLU A 144 -11.78 -0.53 2.29
CA GLU A 144 -12.76 -1.05 1.34
C GLU A 144 -14.19 -0.65 1.73
N ASN A 145 -14.92 -0.07 0.77
CA ASN A 145 -16.28 0.47 0.95
C ASN A 145 -16.39 1.52 2.08
N ARG A 146 -15.32 2.28 2.34
CA ARG A 146 -15.29 3.32 3.39
C ARG A 146 -14.65 4.62 2.90
N LYS A 147 -14.78 5.65 3.73
CA LYS A 147 -14.19 6.97 3.52
C LYS A 147 -13.10 7.22 4.57
N THR A 148 -11.96 7.74 4.12
CA THR A 148 -10.77 7.94 4.97
C THR A 148 -10.08 9.25 4.62
N ILE A 149 -9.59 9.97 5.65
CA ILE A 149 -8.64 11.07 5.50
C ILE A 149 -7.30 10.66 6.09
N ILE A 150 -6.21 10.91 5.37
CA ILE A 150 -4.85 10.91 5.91
C ILE A 150 -4.31 12.34 5.78
N ASN A 151 -4.20 13.05 6.90
CA ASN A 151 -3.67 14.39 6.93
C ASN A 151 -2.21 14.34 7.40
N PHE A 152 -1.27 14.35 6.46
CA PHE A 152 0.16 14.29 6.79
C PHE A 152 0.66 15.61 7.37
N LYS A 153 0.09 16.73 6.93
CA LYS A 153 0.43 18.08 7.40
C LYS A 153 0.11 18.27 8.89
N GLU A 154 -1.06 17.79 9.32
CA GLU A 154 -1.54 17.86 10.71
C GLU A 154 -1.31 16.55 11.47
N ASN A 155 -0.67 15.57 10.85
CA ASN A 155 -0.22 14.30 11.42
C ASN A 155 -1.35 13.46 12.07
N TYR A 156 -2.48 13.28 11.37
CA TYR A 156 -3.55 12.38 11.79
C TYR A 156 -4.18 11.58 10.64
N ILE A 157 -4.90 10.52 11.00
CA ILE A 157 -5.81 9.78 10.12
C ILE A 157 -7.21 9.78 10.72
N ALA A 158 -8.24 9.79 9.87
CA ALA A 158 -9.62 9.54 10.26
C ALA A 158 -10.21 8.47 9.34
N LEU A 159 -10.71 7.39 9.95
CA LEU A 159 -11.23 6.20 9.29
C LEU A 159 -12.76 6.15 9.39
N ASN A 160 -13.36 5.48 8.41
CA ASN A 160 -14.78 5.14 8.38
C ASN A 160 -15.71 6.36 8.50
N LEU A 161 -15.34 7.48 7.85
CA LEU A 161 -16.11 8.73 7.89
C LEU A 161 -17.50 8.53 7.27
N ALA A 162 -18.56 9.09 7.88
CA ALA A 162 -19.89 9.00 7.28
C ALA A 162 -20.01 9.89 6.03
N LYS A 163 -19.35 11.06 6.04
CA LYS A 163 -19.50 12.10 5.01
C LYS A 163 -18.16 12.52 4.42
N THR A 164 -18.23 13.03 3.19
CA THR A 164 -17.10 13.70 2.55
C THR A 164 -16.82 15.03 3.26
N PRO A 165 -15.58 15.29 3.70
CA PRO A 165 -15.19 16.55 4.31
C PRO A 165 -15.43 17.72 3.35
N SER A 166 -15.87 18.87 3.88
CA SER A 166 -16.27 20.03 3.08
C SER A 166 -15.15 20.53 2.16
N GLN A 167 -13.89 20.48 2.61
CA GLN A 167 -12.72 20.91 1.84
C GLN A 167 -12.50 20.09 0.55
N PHE A 168 -13.03 18.87 0.48
CA PHE A 168 -12.85 17.98 -0.67
C PHE A 168 -14.05 17.96 -1.63
N GLN A 169 -15.24 18.45 -1.25
CA GLN A 169 -16.48 18.25 -2.01
C GLN A 169 -16.39 18.65 -3.49
N THR A 170 -15.61 19.67 -3.82
CA THR A 170 -15.43 20.18 -5.20
C THR A 170 -14.06 19.83 -5.81
N LYS A 171 -13.20 19.11 -5.07
CA LYS A 171 -11.82 18.80 -5.47
C LYS A 171 -11.59 17.29 -5.70
N LEU A 172 -12.67 16.53 -5.88
CA LEU A 172 -12.59 15.08 -6.05
C LEU A 172 -12.26 14.68 -7.49
N PHE A 173 -11.45 13.64 -7.63
CA PHE A 173 -11.13 13.00 -8.90
C PHE A 173 -11.14 11.48 -8.80
N ASP A 174 -11.19 10.82 -9.96
CA ASP A 174 -11.26 9.37 -10.03
C ASP A 174 -9.92 8.72 -9.65
N PHE A 175 -10.00 7.66 -8.86
CA PHE A 175 -8.91 6.71 -8.69
C PHE A 175 -9.44 5.28 -8.87
N LYS A 176 -8.56 4.28 -8.82
CA LYS A 176 -9.00 2.88 -8.82
C LYS A 176 -8.67 2.24 -7.48
N PHE A 177 -9.68 1.73 -6.78
CA PHE A 177 -9.52 0.78 -5.69
C PHE A 177 -9.81 -0.63 -6.20
N LYS A 178 -8.79 -1.32 -6.74
CA LYS A 178 -8.96 -2.65 -7.33
C LYS A 178 -8.05 -3.65 -6.65
N LYS A 179 -8.61 -4.80 -6.21
CA LYS A 179 -7.87 -5.81 -5.44
C LYS A 179 -7.16 -5.20 -4.23
N ARG A 180 -7.82 -4.23 -3.59
CA ARG A 180 -7.32 -3.41 -2.47
C ARG A 180 -6.01 -2.68 -2.75
N LYS A 181 -5.77 -2.33 -4.01
CA LYS A 181 -4.69 -1.44 -4.44
C LYS A 181 -5.29 -0.10 -4.82
N ILE A 182 -4.67 0.97 -4.33
CA ILE A 182 -5.03 2.35 -4.63
C ILE A 182 -4.18 2.80 -5.81
N ILE A 183 -4.79 3.01 -6.97
CA ILE A 183 -4.07 3.42 -8.19
C ILE A 183 -4.55 4.80 -8.62
N PHE A 184 -3.61 5.72 -8.72
CA PHE A 184 -3.80 7.08 -9.21
C PHE A 184 -3.43 7.16 -10.69
N LYS A 185 -4.09 8.06 -11.41
CA LYS A 185 -3.61 8.56 -12.69
C LYS A 185 -3.14 9.99 -12.52
N GLY A 186 -2.00 10.33 -13.06
CA GLY A 186 -1.46 11.69 -13.05
C GLY A 186 -0.61 11.96 -14.27
N LEU A 187 -0.35 13.23 -14.55
CA LEU A 187 0.59 13.63 -15.60
C LEU A 187 1.99 13.78 -15.02
N LEU A 188 2.95 13.03 -15.56
CA LEU A 188 4.38 13.20 -15.28
C LEU A 188 5.09 13.43 -16.61
N LYS A 189 5.79 14.57 -16.74
CA LYS A 189 6.38 15.02 -18.02
C LYS A 189 5.34 15.03 -19.16
N ASP A 190 4.14 15.55 -18.86
CA ASP A 190 2.99 15.65 -19.78
C ASP A 190 2.44 14.31 -20.30
N LYS A 191 2.83 13.19 -19.71
CA LYS A 191 2.33 11.85 -20.04
C LYS A 191 1.39 11.35 -18.96
N GLU A 192 0.26 10.76 -19.37
CA GLU A 192 -0.63 10.07 -18.43
C GLU A 192 0.07 8.82 -17.92
N GLU A 193 0.32 8.81 -16.62
CA GLU A 193 1.05 7.77 -15.91
C GLU A 193 0.17 7.19 -14.79
N SER A 194 0.42 5.93 -14.41
CA SER A 194 -0.35 5.23 -13.37
C SER A 194 0.53 4.90 -12.17
N PHE A 195 0.11 5.32 -10.98
CA PHE A 195 0.88 5.21 -9.75
C PHE A 195 0.13 4.39 -8.71
N LEU A 196 0.80 3.43 -8.09
CA LEU A 196 0.27 2.72 -6.91
C LEU A 196 0.58 3.53 -5.66
N PHE A 197 -0.40 3.82 -4.81
CA PHE A 197 -0.13 4.38 -3.49
C PHE A 197 0.12 3.28 -2.46
N ASP A 198 1.29 3.36 -1.82
CA ASP A 198 1.74 2.39 -0.84
C ASP A 198 2.30 3.07 0.40
N SER A 199 1.48 3.14 1.46
CA SER A 199 1.90 3.69 2.74
C SER A 199 2.95 2.82 3.47
N GLY A 200 3.10 1.53 3.10
CA GLY A 200 4.16 0.66 3.61
C GLY A 200 5.54 1.05 3.11
N THR A 201 5.62 1.68 1.93
CA THR A 201 6.85 2.20 1.32
C THR A 201 7.07 3.67 1.71
N SER A 202 6.96 4.01 3.01
CA SER A 202 6.90 5.40 3.48
C SER A 202 8.14 6.25 3.17
N ALA A 203 9.32 5.64 3.11
CA ALA A 203 10.61 6.32 3.03
C ALA A 203 10.89 7.00 1.67
N TYR A 204 10.14 6.63 0.63
CA TYR A 204 10.39 7.08 -0.75
C TYR A 204 9.25 7.96 -1.26
N GLU A 205 9.59 8.90 -2.15
CA GLU A 205 8.59 9.69 -2.86
C GLU A 205 8.02 8.88 -4.03
N LEU A 206 8.89 8.46 -4.97
CA LEU A 206 8.57 7.55 -6.06
C LEU A 206 9.56 6.38 -6.12
N LEU A 207 9.07 5.16 -5.91
CA LEU A 207 9.80 3.92 -6.17
C LEU A 207 9.41 3.37 -7.55
N THR A 208 10.37 3.26 -8.45
CA THR A 208 10.13 2.92 -9.86
C THR A 208 11.18 1.96 -10.44
N ASN A 209 11.04 1.60 -11.71
CA ASN A 209 12.02 0.81 -12.45
C ASN A 209 13.24 1.64 -12.86
N LYS A 210 14.32 0.96 -13.26
CA LYS A 210 15.61 1.59 -13.57
C LYS A 210 15.51 2.57 -14.75
N GLU A 211 14.68 2.30 -15.75
CA GLU A 211 14.50 3.17 -16.92
C GLU A 211 13.85 4.49 -16.56
N VAL A 212 12.72 4.45 -15.85
CA VAL A 212 12.03 5.67 -15.35
C VAL A 212 12.95 6.41 -14.39
N TRP A 213 13.61 5.71 -13.47
CA TRP A 213 14.60 6.34 -12.58
C TRP A 213 15.71 7.06 -13.35
N THR A 214 16.22 6.45 -14.43
CA THR A 214 17.26 7.05 -15.28
C THR A 214 16.74 8.27 -16.04
N ASP A 215 15.49 8.24 -16.51
CA ASP A 215 14.84 9.36 -17.23
C ASP A 215 14.52 10.56 -16.32
N LEU A 216 14.21 10.31 -15.04
CA LEU A 216 13.84 11.36 -14.08
C LEU A 216 15.03 11.93 -13.31
N LYS A 217 16.12 11.17 -13.17
CA LYS A 217 17.33 11.56 -12.44
C LYS A 217 17.91 12.87 -13.00
N LEU A 218 18.30 13.79 -12.12
CA LEU A 218 19.06 14.98 -12.52
C LEU A 218 20.49 14.63 -12.97
N PRO A 219 21.04 15.33 -13.98
CA PRO A 219 22.45 15.20 -14.34
C PRO A 219 23.36 15.44 -13.12
N ASN A 220 24.37 14.58 -12.94
CA ASN A 220 25.36 14.67 -11.86
C ASN A 220 24.80 14.60 -10.42
N SER A 221 23.54 14.22 -10.22
CA SER A 221 23.01 14.07 -8.87
C SER A 221 23.69 12.92 -8.12
N LYS A 222 23.98 13.17 -6.83
CA LYS A 222 24.46 12.15 -5.91
C LYS A 222 23.42 11.01 -5.83
N ILE A 223 23.91 9.79 -5.82
CA ILE A 223 23.09 8.60 -5.59
C ILE A 223 23.33 8.14 -4.16
N ASP A 224 22.29 8.17 -3.35
CA ASP A 224 22.29 7.58 -2.02
C ASP A 224 21.94 6.10 -2.16
N ILE A 225 22.86 5.23 -1.71
CA ILE A 225 22.74 3.78 -1.80
C ILE A 225 22.51 3.21 -0.41
N GLU A 226 21.41 2.51 -0.22
CA GLU A 226 21.12 1.80 1.03
C GLU A 226 20.96 0.31 0.74
N LYS A 227 21.46 -0.53 1.65
CA LYS A 227 21.32 -1.99 1.56
C LYS A 227 20.47 -2.44 2.73
N SER A 228 19.38 -3.14 2.44
CA SER A 228 18.55 -3.80 3.44
C SER A 228 18.53 -5.30 3.18
N GLN A 229 18.59 -6.08 4.26
CA GLN A 229 18.47 -7.53 4.18
C GLN A 229 16.98 -7.89 4.26
N SER A 230 16.44 -8.46 3.18
CA SER A 230 15.06 -8.97 3.13
C SER A 230 15.13 -10.47 2.91
N TRP A 231 14.86 -11.24 3.97
CA TRP A 231 14.99 -12.71 3.97
C TRP A 231 16.42 -13.12 3.56
N ASP A 232 16.55 -13.90 2.48
CA ASP A 232 17.83 -14.38 1.92
C ASP A 232 18.40 -13.49 0.80
N LYS A 233 17.79 -12.32 0.54
CA LYS A 233 18.22 -11.40 -0.54
C LYS A 233 18.57 -10.02 0.01
N VAL A 234 19.69 -9.49 -0.45
CA VAL A 234 20.06 -8.10 -0.21
C VAL A 234 19.32 -7.25 -1.23
N LEU A 235 18.38 -6.43 -0.75
CA LEU A 235 17.78 -5.38 -1.57
C LEU A 235 18.67 -4.16 -1.49
N THR A 236 19.08 -3.64 -2.64
CA THR A 236 19.88 -2.42 -2.74
C THR A 236 19.03 -1.32 -3.35
N THR A 237 18.78 -0.26 -2.60
CA THR A 237 17.99 0.89 -3.05
C THR A 237 18.92 2.00 -3.51
N TYR A 238 18.58 2.64 -4.61
CA TYR A 238 19.32 3.74 -5.21
C TYR A 238 18.39 4.94 -5.31
N THR A 239 18.60 5.92 -4.44
CA THR A 239 17.79 7.14 -4.39
C THR A 239 18.60 8.30 -4.94
N THR A 240 17.97 9.15 -5.74
CA THR A 240 18.63 10.34 -6.27
C THR A 240 17.64 11.50 -6.42
N ASN A 241 18.18 12.71 -6.52
CA ASN A 241 17.35 13.89 -6.73
C ASN A 241 16.80 13.92 -8.16
N CYS A 242 15.54 14.32 -8.27
CA CYS A 242 14.87 14.72 -9.49
C CYS A 242 14.22 16.10 -9.27
N ASN A 243 13.77 16.75 -10.33
CA ASN A 243 13.01 17.99 -10.23
C ASN A 243 11.84 17.89 -11.21
N GLN A 244 10.79 17.20 -10.77
CA GLN A 244 9.63 16.89 -11.57
C GLN A 244 8.37 17.26 -10.82
N LYS A 245 7.26 17.29 -11.53
CA LYS A 245 5.93 17.53 -10.98
C LYS A 245 5.01 16.41 -11.46
N ILE A 246 4.13 15.96 -10.57
CA ILE A 246 3.04 15.07 -10.91
C ILE A 246 1.76 15.86 -10.76
N GLN A 247 1.03 16.02 -11.87
CA GLN A 247 -0.26 16.70 -11.87
C GLN A 247 -1.38 15.67 -11.69
N PHE A 248 -2.14 15.81 -10.61
CA PHE A 248 -3.37 15.08 -10.34
C PHE A 248 -4.56 16.01 -10.53
N GLN A 249 -5.18 15.99 -11.72
CA GLN A 249 -6.21 16.95 -12.11
C GLN A 249 -5.76 18.41 -11.91
N ASN A 250 -6.31 19.09 -10.91
CA ASN A 250 -6.04 20.50 -10.60
C ASN A 250 -4.98 20.68 -9.50
N GLN A 251 -4.39 19.59 -9.00
CA GLN A 251 -3.36 19.61 -7.97
C GLN A 251 -2.01 19.22 -8.56
N GLU A 252 -0.97 19.93 -8.15
CA GLU A 252 0.40 19.66 -8.56
C GLU A 252 1.22 19.26 -7.34
N ILE A 253 1.87 18.11 -7.41
CA ILE A 253 2.72 17.60 -6.34
C ILE A 253 4.17 17.54 -6.84
N THR A 254 5.07 18.19 -6.11
CA THR A 254 6.48 18.18 -6.44
C THR A 254 7.10 16.82 -6.14
N LEU A 255 7.83 16.28 -7.12
CA LEU A 255 8.66 15.10 -6.98
C LEU A 255 10.14 15.52 -6.98
N ASN A 256 10.77 15.39 -5.82
CA ASN A 256 12.15 15.78 -5.57
C ASN A 256 13.11 14.59 -5.54
N LYS A 257 12.63 13.39 -5.22
CA LYS A 257 13.46 12.18 -5.16
C LYS A 257 12.81 11.02 -5.91
N VAL A 258 13.66 10.26 -6.60
CA VAL A 258 13.27 9.03 -7.28
C VAL A 258 14.18 7.90 -6.84
N THR A 259 13.58 6.72 -6.61
CA THR A 259 14.25 5.54 -6.09
C THR A 259 14.02 4.34 -7.02
N TYR A 260 15.04 3.52 -7.23
CA TYR A 260 14.88 2.17 -7.77
C TYR A 260 15.57 1.15 -6.88
N VAL A 261 15.17 -0.12 -7.00
CA VAL A 261 15.70 -1.21 -6.16
C VAL A 261 16.23 -2.34 -7.03
N GLU A 262 17.44 -2.80 -6.70
CA GLU A 262 18.04 -4.04 -7.23
C GLU A 262 17.90 -5.18 -6.21
N GLY A 263 17.84 -6.42 -6.69
CA GLY A 263 17.67 -7.63 -5.86
C GLY A 263 16.34 -8.37 -6.07
N PHE A 264 15.39 -7.78 -6.80
CA PHE A 264 14.18 -8.47 -7.27
C PHE A 264 14.50 -9.53 -8.31
N SER A 265 13.66 -10.58 -8.41
CA SER A 265 13.78 -11.53 -9.52
C SER A 265 13.40 -10.86 -10.85
N GLN A 266 14.00 -11.33 -11.96
CA GLN A 266 13.66 -10.88 -13.33
C GLN A 266 12.14 -10.92 -13.60
N VAL A 267 11.44 -11.91 -13.03
CA VAL A 267 9.98 -12.06 -13.15
C VAL A 267 9.23 -10.97 -12.39
N GLN A 268 9.68 -10.59 -11.18
CA GLN A 268 9.07 -9.49 -10.40
C GLN A 268 9.24 -8.15 -11.14
N TYR A 269 10.43 -7.89 -11.65
CA TYR A 269 10.72 -6.71 -12.46
C TYR A 269 9.85 -6.67 -13.74
N ALA A 270 9.73 -7.79 -14.45
CA ALA A 270 8.86 -7.89 -15.63
C ALA A 270 7.39 -7.64 -15.26
N MET A 271 6.88 -8.20 -14.16
CA MET A 271 5.51 -7.95 -13.71
C MET A 271 5.25 -6.48 -13.38
N MET A 272 6.21 -5.78 -12.76
CA MET A 272 6.11 -4.33 -12.54
C MET A 272 6.04 -3.59 -13.88
N LYS A 273 6.96 -3.89 -14.81
CA LYS A 273 7.01 -3.25 -16.14
C LYS A 273 5.75 -3.47 -16.97
N PHE A 274 5.22 -4.70 -17.00
CA PHE A 274 4.04 -5.07 -17.78
C PHE A 274 2.71 -4.74 -17.09
N SER A 275 2.72 -4.28 -15.84
CA SER A 275 1.51 -3.84 -15.15
C SER A 275 0.94 -2.51 -15.68
N GLY A 276 1.71 -1.78 -16.49
CA GLY A 276 1.38 -0.42 -16.91
C GLY A 276 1.51 0.62 -15.80
N MET A 277 2.07 0.24 -14.64
CA MET A 277 2.35 1.17 -13.55
C MET A 277 3.74 1.79 -13.72
N THR A 278 3.79 3.11 -13.55
CA THR A 278 5.00 3.94 -13.58
C THR A 278 5.81 3.72 -12.31
N GLY A 279 5.16 3.53 -11.18
CA GLY A 279 5.83 3.26 -9.91
C GLY A 279 4.88 3.29 -8.72
N MET A 280 5.47 3.23 -7.53
CA MET A 280 4.78 3.32 -6.25
C MET A 280 5.08 4.66 -5.60
N LEU A 281 4.05 5.37 -5.19
CA LEU A 281 4.14 6.60 -4.40
C LEU A 281 4.05 6.25 -2.93
N GLY A 282 5.10 6.60 -2.18
CA GLY A 282 5.13 6.46 -0.74
C GLY A 282 4.53 7.66 -0.03
N ASN A 283 4.61 7.66 1.30
CA ASN A 283 4.10 8.77 2.12
C ASN A 283 4.92 10.07 1.93
N LYS A 284 6.22 9.96 1.58
CA LYS A 284 7.14 11.11 1.56
C LYS A 284 6.70 12.22 0.61
N ILE A 285 6.13 11.87 -0.54
CA ILE A 285 5.69 12.84 -1.55
C ILE A 285 4.47 13.66 -1.06
N PHE A 286 3.71 13.13 -0.10
CA PHE A 286 2.48 13.73 0.40
C PHE A 286 2.63 14.34 1.80
N LEU A 287 3.85 14.49 2.35
CA LEU A 287 4.06 14.92 3.73
C LEU A 287 3.48 16.31 4.06
N ASN A 288 3.30 17.16 3.06
CA ASN A 288 2.71 18.49 3.20
C ASN A 288 1.24 18.54 2.76
N ASN A 289 0.63 17.37 2.54
CA ASN A 289 -0.70 17.25 1.96
C ASN A 289 -1.68 16.51 2.88
N THR A 290 -2.96 16.65 2.53
CA THR A 290 -4.05 15.83 3.04
C THR A 290 -4.61 14.99 1.89
N LEU A 291 -4.66 13.68 2.10
CA LEU A 291 -5.29 12.74 1.19
C LEU A 291 -6.67 12.37 1.71
N TYR A 292 -7.67 12.41 0.83
CA TYR A 292 -8.99 11.87 1.11
C TYR A 292 -9.31 10.76 0.12
N PHE A 293 -9.80 9.63 0.63
CA PHE A 293 -10.26 8.49 -0.16
C PHE A 293 -11.73 8.21 0.14
N ASP A 294 -12.54 8.15 -0.90
CA ASP A 294 -13.87 7.57 -0.90
C ASP A 294 -13.87 6.30 -1.75
N CYS A 295 -13.63 5.16 -1.09
CA CYS A 295 -13.61 3.85 -1.74
C CYS A 295 -15.02 3.34 -2.08
N THR A 296 -16.09 4.01 -1.64
CA THR A 296 -17.47 3.68 -2.05
C THR A 296 -17.78 4.20 -3.46
N GLN A 297 -17.14 5.30 -3.85
CA GLN A 297 -17.35 5.96 -5.14
C GLN A 297 -16.10 5.96 -6.03
N ASN A 298 -14.98 5.41 -5.55
CA ASN A 298 -13.67 5.51 -6.21
C ASN A 298 -13.26 6.96 -6.50
N LYS A 299 -13.55 7.86 -5.55
CA LYS A 299 -13.20 9.28 -5.61
C LYS A 299 -12.14 9.60 -4.57
N MET A 300 -11.20 10.47 -4.90
CA MET A 300 -10.19 10.94 -3.96
C MET A 300 -9.93 12.43 -4.11
N GLY A 301 -9.34 13.05 -3.10
CA GLY A 301 -8.89 14.43 -3.13
C GLY A 301 -7.49 14.58 -2.54
N ILE A 302 -6.77 15.59 -2.99
CA ILE A 302 -5.48 16.01 -2.46
C ILE A 302 -5.57 17.50 -2.15
N GLU A 303 -5.11 17.91 -0.97
CA GLU A 303 -5.00 19.30 -0.53
C GLU A 303 -3.64 19.58 0.07
#